data_AF-A0A8S3I2E4-F1
#
_entry.id   AF-A0A8S3I2E4-F1
#
_cell.length_a   1.000
_cell.length_b   1.000
_cell.length_c   1.000
_cell.angle_alpha   90.00
_cell.angle_beta   90.00
_cell.angle_gamma   90.00
#
_symmetry.space_group_name_H-M   'P 1'
#
loop_
_entity.id
_entity.type
_entity.pdbx_description
1 polymer ?
#
loop_
_entity_poly.entity_id
_entity_poly.type
_entity_poly.pdbx_seq_one_letter_code
_entity_poly.pdbx_strand_id
1 'polypeptide(L)'
;MLARYSSNFVVYRELIQNSDDAKATSFHFEISCDNDPPSSSSSEKDFHNKTIAEIRTINNGLIFNETDWKRVAAMAEENTNVESIGQFSVGFFSVFSFSEELIITSGDEYMAFV
;
A
#
# COMPACT_ATOMS: atom_id res chain seq x y z
N MET A 1 12.17 -7.65 11.95
CA MET A 1 11.49 -7.14 10.75
C MET A 1 11.49 -5.61 10.63
N LEU A 2 11.54 -4.84 11.73
CA LEU A 2 11.44 -3.36 11.73
C LEU A 2 12.77 -2.58 11.58
N ALA A 3 13.93 -3.22 11.65
CA ALA A 3 15.21 -2.53 11.82
C ALA A 3 15.79 -1.86 10.54
N ARG A 4 15.23 -2.09 9.35
CA ARG A 4 15.73 -1.52 8.09
C ARG A 4 14.86 -0.42 7.47
N TYR A 5 13.68 -0.16 8.02
CA TYR A 5 12.80 0.92 7.55
C TYR A 5 12.91 2.17 8.40
N SER A 6 14.12 2.46 8.89
CA SER A 6 14.42 3.62 9.74
C SER A 6 14.44 4.96 8.99
N SER A 7 14.00 5.01 7.73
CA SER A 7 13.88 6.26 6.99
C SER A 7 12.41 6.59 6.77
N ASN A 8 12.01 7.76 7.27
CA ASN A 8 10.70 8.31 7.07
C ASN A 8 10.39 8.29 5.55
N PHE A 9 9.16 7.89 5.20
CA PHE A 9 8.60 7.92 3.84
C PHE A 9 9.05 6.86 2.82
N VAL A 10 9.74 5.78 3.20
CA VAL A 10 10.10 4.70 2.24
C VAL A 10 8.84 4.15 1.56
N VAL A 11 7.80 3.84 2.33
CA VAL A 11 6.57 3.21 1.81
C VAL A 11 5.95 4.03 0.67
N TYR A 12 5.83 5.34 0.87
CA TYR A 12 5.21 6.22 -0.13
C TYR A 12 6.02 6.31 -1.41
N ARG A 13 7.36 6.36 -1.32
CA ARG A 13 8.21 6.39 -2.53
C ARG A 13 8.06 5.13 -3.35
N GLU A 14 7.96 3.98 -2.70
CA GLU A 14 7.80 2.68 -3.36
C GLU A 14 6.42 2.57 -4.05
N LEU A 15 5.35 3.03 -3.42
CA LEU A 15 4.00 3.06 -4.02
C LEU A 15 3.96 3.97 -5.27
N ILE A 16 4.63 5.12 -5.21
CA ILE A 16 4.76 6.03 -6.36
C ILE A 16 5.60 5.36 -7.47
N GLN A 17 6.69 4.71 -7.12
CA GLN A 17 7.57 4.04 -8.08
C GLN A 17 6.87 2.88 -8.79
N ASN A 18 6.09 2.07 -8.06
CA ASN A 18 5.23 1.04 -8.65
C ASN A 18 4.22 1.63 -9.65
N SER A 19 3.71 2.82 -9.36
CA SER A 19 2.77 3.51 -10.26
C SER A 19 3.47 3.96 -11.56
N ASP A 20 4.71 4.47 -11.46
CA ASP A 20 5.52 4.82 -12.63
C ASP A 20 5.94 3.59 -13.47
N ASP A 21 6.30 2.49 -12.82
CA ASP A 21 6.59 1.21 -13.48
C ASP A 21 5.38 0.69 -14.24
N ALA A 22 4.18 0.84 -13.65
CA ALA A 22 2.90 0.56 -14.29
C ALA A 22 2.49 1.61 -15.34
N LYS A 23 3.33 2.61 -15.65
CA LYS A 23 3.06 3.68 -16.63
C LYS A 23 1.84 4.54 -16.29
N ALA A 24 1.53 4.67 -15.01
CA ALA A 24 0.48 5.57 -14.54
C ALA A 24 0.83 7.03 -14.86
N THR A 25 -0.20 7.84 -15.16
CA THR A 25 -0.07 9.29 -15.31
C THR A 25 -0.67 10.06 -14.14
N SER A 26 -1.40 9.37 -13.27
CA SER A 26 -1.98 9.91 -12.05
C SER A 26 -1.77 8.94 -10.88
N PHE A 27 -1.47 9.50 -9.72
CA PHE A 27 -1.42 8.81 -8.44
C PHE A 27 -2.25 9.60 -7.44
N HIS A 28 -3.11 8.90 -6.71
CA HIS A 28 -3.97 9.48 -5.69
C HIS A 28 -3.73 8.79 -4.36
N PHE A 29 -3.73 9.58 -3.29
CA PHE A 29 -3.48 9.13 -1.93
C PHE A 29 -4.58 9.70 -1.03
N GLU A 30 -5.36 8.82 -0.44
CA GLU A 30 -6.49 9.14 0.43
C GLU A 30 -6.23 8.57 1.81
N ILE A 31 -6.48 9.37 2.84
CA ILE A 31 -6.57 8.92 4.23
C ILE A 31 -8.01 9.14 4.67
N SER A 32 -8.68 8.07 5.08
CA SER A 32 -9.99 8.12 5.71
C SER A 32 -9.85 7.87 7.20
N CYS A 33 -10.53 8.66 8.01
CA CYS A 33 -10.52 8.54 9.46
C CYS A 33 -11.89 8.12 10.00
N ASP A 34 -11.91 7.53 11.19
CA ASP A 34 -13.16 7.22 11.89
C ASP A 34 -14.01 8.49 12.07
N ASN A 35 -15.30 8.38 11.74
CA ASN A 35 -16.31 9.45 11.80
C ASN A 35 -16.22 10.56 10.73
N ASP A 36 -15.43 10.41 9.65
CA ASP A 36 -15.57 11.32 8.52
C ASP A 36 -16.83 10.97 7.70
N PRO A 37 -17.82 11.87 7.57
CA PRO A 37 -18.85 11.70 6.57
C PRO A 37 -18.20 11.71 5.17
N PRO A 38 -18.71 10.94 4.20
CA PRO A 38 -18.08 10.70 2.89
C PRO A 38 -17.86 11.95 2.01
N SER A 39 -18.16 13.15 2.51
CA SER A 39 -18.08 14.42 1.78
C SER A 39 -17.55 15.59 2.62
N SER A 40 -17.00 15.39 3.83
CA SER A 40 -16.47 16.53 4.61
C SER A 40 -15.07 16.91 4.14
N SER A 41 -14.92 18.15 3.67
CA SER A 41 -13.65 18.86 3.65
C SER A 41 -13.20 19.09 5.10
N SER A 42 -12.52 18.11 5.69
CA SER A 42 -12.01 18.17 7.06
C SER A 42 -10.95 19.26 7.17
N SER A 43 -11.12 20.17 8.12
CA SER A 43 -10.13 21.20 8.41
C SER A 43 -8.89 20.59 9.07
N GLU A 44 -7.70 21.13 8.82
CA GLU A 44 -6.41 20.63 9.35
C GLU A 44 -6.39 20.45 10.88
N LYS A 45 -7.30 21.10 11.61
CA LYS A 45 -7.38 21.08 13.08
C LYS A 45 -8.06 19.83 13.67
N ASP A 46 -8.72 19.00 12.87
CA ASP A 46 -9.52 17.87 13.34
C ASP A 46 -8.78 16.52 13.38
N PHE A 47 -7.50 16.47 12.97
CA PHE A 47 -6.75 15.21 12.88
C PHE A 47 -6.19 14.68 14.21
N HIS A 48 -6.05 15.54 15.24
CA HIS A 48 -5.32 15.15 16.45
C HIS A 48 -5.98 14.06 17.31
N ASN A 49 -7.29 13.82 17.14
CA ASN A 49 -8.05 12.83 17.91
C ASN A 49 -8.77 11.80 17.04
N LYS A 50 -8.36 11.65 15.78
CA LYS A 50 -8.97 10.71 14.83
C LYS A 50 -8.07 9.50 14.63
N THR A 51 -8.67 8.32 14.63
CA THR A 51 -8.02 7.08 14.19
C THR A 51 -8.12 7.00 12.68
N ILE A 52 -7.01 6.65 12.02
CA ILE A 52 -7.02 6.35 10.59
C ILE A 52 -7.75 5.02 10.39
N ALA A 53 -8.84 5.05 9.62
CA ALA A 53 -9.65 3.89 9.30
C ALA A 53 -9.15 3.18 8.03
N GLU A 54 -8.74 3.95 7.01
CA GLU A 54 -8.24 3.42 5.75
C GLU A 54 -7.19 4.35 5.15
N ILE A 55 -6.12 3.79 4.59
CA ILE A 55 -5.21 4.49 3.68
C ILE A 55 -5.36 3.85 2.32
N ARG A 56 -5.77 4.62 1.31
CA ARG A 56 -5.97 4.13 -0.05
C ARG A 56 -5.01 4.81 -1.01
N THR A 57 -4.37 4.02 -1.86
CA THR A 57 -3.55 4.52 -2.97
C THR A 57 -4.11 4.03 -4.29
N ILE A 58 -4.35 4.95 -5.23
CA ILE A 58 -5.00 4.66 -6.51
C ILE A 58 -4.11 5.20 -7.62
N ASN A 59 -3.88 4.42 -8.66
CA ASN A 59 -3.23 4.88 -9.88
C ASN A 59 -3.98 4.37 -11.11
N ASN A 60 -3.74 5.01 -12.26
CA ASN A 60 -4.34 4.66 -13.55
C ASN A 60 -3.37 3.93 -14.48
N GLY A 61 -2.40 3.21 -13.91
CA GLY A 61 -1.43 2.43 -14.65
C GLY A 61 -2.03 1.17 -15.27
N LEU A 62 -1.15 0.34 -15.81
CA LEU A 62 -1.49 -0.95 -16.39
C LEU A 62 -2.14 -1.87 -15.35
N ILE A 63 -3.20 -2.55 -15.78
CA ILE A 63 -3.86 -3.60 -15.00
C ILE A 63 -2.87 -4.76 -14.83
N PHE A 64 -2.85 -5.35 -13.63
CA PHE A 64 -2.01 -6.51 -13.35
C PHE A 64 -2.36 -7.67 -14.27
N ASN A 65 -1.33 -8.32 -14.81
CA ASN A 65 -1.49 -9.59 -15.48
C ASN A 65 -1.26 -10.75 -14.51
N GLU A 66 -1.47 -11.98 -14.98
CA GLU A 66 -1.30 -13.20 -14.16
C GLU A 66 0.10 -13.32 -13.53
N THR A 67 1.15 -12.82 -14.19
CA THR A 67 2.52 -12.84 -13.64
C THR A 67 2.67 -11.86 -12.49
N ASP A 68 2.04 -10.68 -12.57
CA ASP A 68 2.07 -9.68 -11.50
C ASP A 68 1.34 -10.21 -10.26
N TRP A 69 0.17 -10.81 -10.43
CA TRP A 69 -0.56 -11.46 -9.34
C TRP A 69 0.23 -12.60 -8.69
N LYS A 70 0.87 -13.47 -9.50
CA LYS A 70 1.73 -14.54 -8.97
C LYS A 70 2.92 -14.01 -8.17
N ARG A 71 3.54 -12.92 -8.63
CA ARG A 71 4.64 -12.27 -7.89
C ARG A 71 4.17 -11.75 -6.55
N VAL A 72 3.05 -11.05 -6.53
CA VAL A 72 2.43 -10.53 -5.29
C VAL A 72 2.10 -11.66 -4.31
N ALA A 73 1.50 -12.74 -4.78
CA ALA A 73 1.19 -13.91 -3.96
C ALA A 73 2.46 -14.60 -3.41
N ALA A 74 3.46 -14.81 -4.27
CA ALA A 74 4.73 -15.43 -3.86
C ALA A 74 5.45 -14.63 -2.77
N MET A 75 5.41 -13.29 -2.83
CA MET A 75 6.01 -12.46 -1.79
C MET A 75 5.31 -12.60 -0.43
N ALA A 76 4.00 -12.88 -0.42
CA ALA A 76 3.27 -13.16 0.81
C ALA A 76 3.62 -14.53 1.40
N GLU A 77 3.84 -15.53 0.54
CA GLU A 77 4.30 -16.87 0.95
C GLU A 77 5.74 -16.84 1.48
N GLU A 78 6.65 -16.15 0.81
CA GLU A 78 8.07 -16.05 1.19
C GLU A 78 8.31 -15.26 2.49
N ASN A 79 7.39 -14.37 2.89
CA ASN A 79 7.46 -13.64 4.17
C ASN A 79 7.30 -14.54 5.41
N THR A 80 7.05 -15.84 5.25
CA THR A 80 7.11 -16.82 6.34
C THR A 80 8.54 -17.25 6.70
N ASN A 81 9.55 -16.94 5.87
CA ASN A 81 10.93 -17.36 6.08
C ASN A 81 11.88 -16.14 6.13
N VAL A 82 12.24 -15.73 7.35
CA VAL A 82 12.84 -14.43 7.71
C VAL A 82 14.26 -14.19 7.13
N GLU A 83 14.90 -15.19 6.52
CA GLU A 83 16.32 -15.11 6.10
C GLU A 83 16.55 -14.71 4.62
N SER A 84 15.51 -14.61 3.79
CA SER A 84 15.66 -14.50 2.32
C SER A 84 15.42 -13.10 1.73
N ILE A 85 15.46 -12.04 2.54
CA ILE A 85 15.13 -10.68 2.07
C ILE A 85 16.33 -10.06 1.32
N GLY A 86 16.53 -10.51 0.08
CA GLY A 86 17.47 -9.99 -0.89
C GLY A 86 16.76 -9.20 -2.00
N GLN A 87 16.95 -7.88 -2.00
CA GLN A 87 16.82 -6.96 -3.14
C GLN A 87 15.50 -6.81 -3.92
N PHE A 88 14.44 -7.57 -3.65
CA PHE A 88 13.14 -7.36 -4.30
C PHE A 88 12.05 -6.97 -3.30
N SER A 89 11.37 -5.86 -3.58
CA SER A 89 10.00 -5.55 -3.11
C SER A 89 9.76 -5.39 -1.61
N VAL A 90 10.79 -4.97 -0.87
CA VAL A 90 10.65 -4.56 0.54
C VAL A 90 9.70 -3.36 0.74
N GLY A 91 9.37 -2.58 -0.29
CA GLY A 91 8.38 -1.50 -0.21
C GLY A 91 6.94 -1.98 0.03
N PHE A 92 6.54 -3.08 -0.58
CA PHE A 92 5.13 -3.50 -0.62
C PHE A 92 4.60 -3.95 0.75
N PHE A 93 5.39 -4.71 1.52
CA PHE A 93 5.00 -5.16 2.87
C PHE A 93 5.29 -4.14 3.97
N SER A 94 5.97 -3.03 3.66
CA SER A 94 6.13 -1.96 4.64
C SER A 94 4.80 -1.31 5.05
N VAL A 95 3.73 -1.57 4.29
CA VAL A 95 2.34 -1.21 4.60
C VAL A 95 1.84 -1.89 5.88
N PHE A 96 2.33 -3.09 6.19
CA PHE A 96 2.00 -3.78 7.45
C PHE A 96 2.58 -3.11 8.70
N SER A 97 3.44 -2.09 8.54
CA SER A 97 3.84 -1.26 9.69
C SER A 97 2.73 -0.36 10.22
N PHE A 98 1.63 -0.19 9.46
CA PHE A 98 0.51 0.69 9.82
C PHE A 98 -0.88 0.10 9.55
N SER A 99 -1.00 -1.06 8.90
CA SER A 99 -2.28 -1.75 8.65
C SER A 99 -2.16 -3.25 8.90
N GLU A 100 -3.17 -3.86 9.51
CA GLU A 100 -3.25 -5.32 9.68
C GLU A 100 -3.85 -6.02 8.46
N GLU A 101 -4.68 -5.30 7.69
CA GLU A 101 -5.32 -5.79 6.47
C GLU A 101 -4.78 -5.04 5.24
N LEU A 102 -4.45 -5.78 4.18
CA LEU A 102 -4.00 -5.22 2.91
C LEU A 102 -4.81 -5.78 1.75
N ILE A 103 -5.39 -4.89 0.95
CA ILE A 103 -6.17 -5.27 -0.23
C ILE A 103 -5.55 -4.59 -1.46
N ILE A 104 -5.30 -5.37 -2.50
CA ILE A 104 -4.95 -4.88 -3.83
C ILE A 104 -6.11 -5.15 -4.77
N THR A 105 -6.52 -4.15 -5.52
CA THR A 105 -7.49 -4.26 -6.62
C THR A 105 -6.82 -3.85 -7.93
N SER A 106 -6.99 -4.64 -8.99
CA SER A 106 -6.55 -4.29 -10.34
C SER A 106 -7.48 -4.89 -11.38
N GLY A 107 -8.07 -4.05 -12.24
CA GLY A 107 -9.12 -4.50 -13.15
C GLY A 107 -10.33 -5.04 -12.38
N ASP A 108 -10.78 -6.24 -12.76
CA ASP A 108 -11.91 -6.93 -12.12
C ASP A 108 -11.46 -7.91 -11.01
N GLU A 109 -10.17 -7.95 -10.70
CA GLU A 109 -9.57 -8.87 -9.74
C GLU A 109 -9.08 -8.15 -8.48
N TYR A 110 -9.05 -8.87 -7.37
CA TYR A 110 -8.50 -8.39 -6.12
C TYR A 110 -7.80 -9.50 -5.33
N MET A 111 -6.85 -9.11 -4.48
CA MET A 111 -6.15 -9.98 -3.54
C MET A 111 -6.15 -9.32 -2.17
N ALA A 112 -6.56 -10.06 -1.15
CA ALA A 112 -6.58 -9.60 0.23
C ALA A 112 -5.60 -10.44 1.06
N PHE A 113 -4.85 -9.76 1.92
CA PHE A 113 -3.98 -10.33 2.94
C PHE A 113 -4.60 -10.00 4.30
N VAL A 114 -4.91 -11.06 5.04
CA VAL A 114 -5.53 -11.05 6.37
C VAL A 114 -4.75 -11.94 7.32
#